data_AF-A0A6G3U2T9-F1
#
_entry.id   AF-A0A6G3U2T9-F1
#
_cell.length_a   1.000
_cell.length_b   1.000
_cell.length_c   1.000
_cell.angle_alpha   90.00
_cell.angle_beta   90.00
_cell.angle_gamma   90.00
#
_symmetry.space_group_name_H-M   'P 1'
#
loop_
_entity.id
_entity.type
_entity.pdbx_description
1 polymer ?
#
loop_
_entity_poly.entity_id
_entity_poly.type
_entity_poly.pdbx_seq_one_letter_code
_entity_poly.pdbx_strand_id
1 'polypeptide(L)'
;MHRPVLLVIAHGSRDPRHAATVHALVRRARSLRPGLRVETAFLEFNLPSVPGALRALEAEGVRDVVALPLLLTRAFHAKADIPAALA
;
A
#
# COMPACT_ATOMS: atom_id res chain seq x y z
N MET A 1 5.17 -22.03 5.53
CA MET A 1 4.07 -21.19 5.00
C MET A 1 4.56 -19.75 4.97
N HIS A 2 4.90 -19.21 3.79
CA HIS A 2 5.27 -17.79 3.68
C HIS A 2 4.00 -16.96 3.91
N ARG A 3 4.04 -15.93 4.77
CA ARG A 3 2.89 -15.04 4.94
C ARG A 3 2.98 -13.97 3.86
N PRO A 4 1.90 -13.68 3.13
CA PRO A 4 1.93 -12.64 2.11
C PRO A 4 2.24 -11.28 2.73
N VAL A 5 2.91 -10.43 1.96
CA VAL A 5 3.10 -9.02 2.33
C VAL A 5 1.80 -8.27 2.10
N LEU A 6 1.35 -7.49 3.08
CA LEU A 6 0.19 -6.62 2.93
C LEU A 6 0.63 -5.28 2.36
N LEU A 7 0.27 -4.97 1.11
CA LEU A 7 0.55 -3.68 0.49
C LEU A 7 -0.66 -2.75 0.64
N VAL A 8 -0.56 -1.77 1.53
CA VAL A 8 -1.58 -0.74 1.73
C VAL A 8 -1.45 0.31 0.65
N ILE A 9 -2.49 0.46 -0.18
CA ILE A 9 -2.49 1.37 -1.33
C ILE A 9 -3.41 2.56 -1.01
N ALA A 10 -2.82 3.74 -0.84
CA ALA A 10 -3.55 4.99 -0.70
C ALA A 10 -3.55 5.76 -2.03
N HIS A 11 -4.46 6.71 -2.21
CA HIS A 11 -4.44 7.54 -3.41
C HIS A 11 -3.19 8.44 -3.44
N GLY A 12 -2.84 9.03 -2.31
CA GLY A 12 -1.78 10.03 -2.21
C GLY A 12 -2.32 11.45 -2.31
N SER A 13 -1.51 12.43 -1.92
CA SER A 13 -1.89 13.84 -1.94
C SER A 13 -0.66 14.75 -1.92
N ARG A 14 -0.83 15.98 -2.43
CA ARG A 14 0.13 17.07 -2.25
C ARG A 14 0.14 17.61 -0.82
N ASP A 15 -0.92 17.40 -0.04
CA ASP A 15 -0.94 17.77 1.37
C ASP A 15 -0.09 16.77 2.18
N PRO A 16 1.01 17.21 2.83
CA PRO A 16 1.90 16.32 3.57
C PRO A 16 1.20 15.63 4.75
N ARG A 17 0.10 16.18 5.27
CA ARG A 17 -0.69 15.57 6.36
C ARG A 17 -1.33 14.25 5.94
N HIS A 18 -1.64 14.09 4.65
CA HIS A 18 -2.18 12.84 4.11
C HIS A 18 -1.17 11.70 4.29
N ALA A 19 0.04 11.85 3.74
CA ALA A 19 1.07 10.81 3.82
C ALA A 19 1.44 10.51 5.28
N ALA A 20 1.56 11.54 6.12
CA ALA A 20 1.81 11.38 7.56
C ALA A 20 0.73 10.52 8.24
N THR A 21 -0.55 10.75 7.90
CA THR A 21 -1.68 9.98 8.45
C THR A 21 -1.65 8.52 7.98
N VAL A 22 -1.40 8.27 6.69
CA VAL A 22 -1.28 6.92 6.14
C VAL A 22 -0.14 6.15 6.82
N HIS A 23 1.03 6.77 6.97
CA HIS A 23 2.15 6.13 7.65
C HIS A 23 1.86 5.87 9.13
N ALA A 24 1.18 6.78 9.83
CA ALA A 24 0.78 6.56 11.22
C ALA A 24 -0.15 5.35 11.36
N LEU A 25 -1.12 5.20 10.46
CA LEU A 25 -2.02 4.05 10.42
C LEU A 25 -1.27 2.74 10.15
N VAL A 26 -0.35 2.72 9.18
CA VAL A 26 0.45 1.52 8.87
C VAL A 26 1.36 1.14 10.02
N ARG A 27 2.01 2.10 10.69
CA ARG A 27 2.78 1.82 11.92
C ARG A 27 1.89 1.20 13.00
N ARG A 28 0.67 1.71 13.19
CA ARG A 28 -0.27 1.13 14.15
C ARG A 28 -0.65 -0.29 13.78
N ALA A 29 -0.97 -0.56 12.51
CA ALA A 29 -1.27 -1.91 12.02
C ALA A 29 -0.09 -2.88 12.26
N ARG A 30 1.14 -2.46 11.93
CA ARG A 30 2.37 -3.24 12.21
C ARG A 30 2.51 -3.55 13.70
N SER A 31 2.27 -2.56 14.58
CA SER A 31 2.33 -2.77 16.04
C SER A 31 1.31 -3.79 16.57
N LEU A 32 0.14 -3.85 15.96
CA LEU A 32 -0.92 -4.80 16.34
C LEU A 32 -0.69 -6.20 15.76
N ARG A 33 0.21 -6.33 14.77
CA ARG A 33 0.47 -7.58 14.05
C ARG A 33 1.99 -7.75 13.81
N PRO A 34 2.81 -8.01 14.84
CA PRO A 34 4.27 -7.99 14.73
C PRO A 34 4.87 -8.98 13.72
N GLY A 35 4.15 -10.05 13.37
CA GLY A 35 4.57 -11.04 12.36
C GLY A 35 4.01 -10.80 10.96
N LEU A 36 3.36 -9.67 10.70
CA LEU A 36 2.85 -9.29 9.38
C LEU A 36 3.73 -8.19 8.80
N ARG A 37 4.37 -8.45 7.66
CA ARG A 37 5.00 -7.40 6.87
C ARG A 37 3.90 -6.59 6.17
N VAL A 38 3.88 -5.29 6.44
CA VAL A 38 2.93 -4.35 5.85
C VAL A 38 3.74 -3.29 5.14
N GLU A 39 3.50 -3.00 3.87
CA GLU A 39 4.12 -1.90 3.13
C GLU A 39 3.08 -0.87 2.71
N THR A 40 3.53 0.32 2.31
CA THR A 40 2.68 1.40 1.80
C THR A 40 3.07 1.74 0.38
N ALA A 41 2.08 1.96 -0.48
CA ALA A 41 2.25 2.56 -1.80
C ALA A 41 1.15 3.59 -2.09
N PHE A 42 1.43 4.45 -3.05
CA PHE A 42 0.53 5.52 -3.47
C PHE A 42 0.24 5.44 -4.97
N LEU A 43 -0.97 5.85 -5.36
CA LEU A 43 -1.35 5.97 -6.78
C LEU A 43 -0.76 7.23 -7.40
N GLU A 44 -0.79 8.36 -6.67
CA GLU A 44 -0.32 9.66 -7.13
C GLU A 44 0.40 10.44 -6.01
N PHE A 45 1.11 11.51 -6.40
CA PHE A 45 1.73 12.55 -5.55
C PHE A 45 2.82 12.14 -4.54
N ASN A 46 2.79 10.91 -4.04
CA ASN A 46 3.69 10.41 -3.02
C ASN A 46 4.40 9.15 -3.50
N LEU A 47 5.53 8.84 -2.85
CA LEU A 47 6.32 7.65 -3.10
C LEU A 47 6.32 6.74 -1.87
N PRO A 48 6.51 5.42 -2.04
CA PRO A 48 6.68 4.74 -3.33
C PRO A 48 5.36 4.63 -4.13
N SER A 49 5.46 4.64 -5.46
CA SER A 49 4.32 4.30 -6.31
C SER A 49 4.01 2.80 -6.22
N VAL A 50 2.78 2.39 -6.58
CA VAL A 50 2.41 0.95 -6.58
C VAL A 50 3.41 0.09 -7.38
N PRO A 51 3.77 0.42 -8.65
CA PRO A 51 4.78 -0.36 -9.38
C PRO A 51 6.17 -0.30 -8.73
N GLY A 52 6.53 0.83 -8.12
CA GLY A 52 7.81 0.99 -7.42
C GLY A 52 7.91 0.08 -6.19
N ALA A 53 6.85 0.01 -5.38
CA ALA A 53 6.78 -0.86 -4.22
C ALA A 53 6.80 -2.34 -4.61
N LEU A 54 6.06 -2.72 -5.67
CA LEU A 54 6.06 -4.10 -6.16
C LEU A 54 7.43 -4.53 -6.70
N ARG A 55 8.12 -3.68 -7.47
CA ARG A 55 9.49 -3.98 -7.93
C ARG A 55 10.47 -4.14 -6.78
N ALA A 56 10.37 -3.31 -5.74
CA ALA A 56 11.19 -3.45 -4.54
C ALA A 56 10.92 -4.78 -3.83
N LEU A 57 9.64 -5.14 -3.65
CA LEU A 57 9.24 -6.42 -3.06
C LEU A 57 9.72 -7.62 -3.89
N GLU A 58 9.60 -7.55 -5.21
CA GLU A 58 10.09 -8.59 -6.12
C GLU A 58 11.61 -8.76 -6.01
N ALA A 59 12.36 -7.65 -5.96
CA ALA A 59 13.81 -7.67 -5.80
C ALA A 59 14.26 -8.31 -4.47
N GLU A 60 13.41 -8.26 -3.45
CA GLU A 60 13.61 -8.95 -2.17
C GLU A 60 13.14 -10.42 -2.17
N GLY A 61 12.65 -10.93 -3.31
CA GLY A 61 12.18 -12.31 -3.46
C GLY A 61 10.75 -12.54 -2.98
N VAL A 62 9.98 -11.49 -2.69
CA VAL A 62 8.57 -11.61 -2.32
C VAL A 62 7.76 -12.00 -3.55
N ARG A 63 7.00 -13.09 -3.43
CA ARG A 63 6.13 -13.62 -4.51
C ARG A 63 4.64 -13.55 -4.20
N ASP A 64 4.28 -13.36 -2.94
CA ASP A 64 2.90 -13.28 -2.48
C ASP A 64 2.61 -11.92 -1.84
N VAL A 65 1.73 -11.14 -2.46
CA VAL A 65 1.32 -9.81 -2.00
C VAL A 65 -0.20 -9.71 -1.95
N VAL A 66 -0.74 -9.18 -0.86
CA VAL A 66 -2.15 -8.81 -0.74
C VAL A 66 -2.26 -7.29 -0.88
N ALA A 67 -2.89 -6.82 -1.96
CA ALA A 67 -3.20 -5.41 -2.14
C ALA A 67 -4.41 -5.00 -1.30
N LEU A 68 -4.23 -4.01 -0.41
CA LEU A 68 -5.29 -3.46 0.44
C LEU A 68 -5.54 -1.99 0.09
N PRO A 69 -6.63 -1.68 -0.63
CA PRO A 69 -7.05 -0.30 -0.86
C PRO A 69 -7.38 0.40 0.47
N LEU A 70 -6.70 1.50 0.78
CA LEU A 70 -7.00 2.35 1.94
C LEU A 70 -8.04 3.40 1.54
N LEU A 71 -9.32 3.04 1.69
CA LEU A 71 -10.46 3.88 1.31
C LEU A 71 -11.43 4.01 2.49
N LEU A 72 -11.84 5.25 2.79
CA LEU A 72 -12.87 5.50 3.81
C LEU A 72 -14.29 5.32 3.25
N THR A 73 -14.45 5.54 1.95
CA THR A 73 -15.72 5.40 1.24
C THR A 73 -15.53 4.52 0.02
N ARG A 74 -16.63 4.08 -0.60
CA ARG A 74 -16.59 3.45 -1.93
C ARG A 74 -16.25 4.52 -2.98
N ALA A 75 -15.00 4.96 -3.01
CA ALA A 75 -14.52 5.85 -4.06
C ALA A 75 -14.43 5.05 -5.37
N PHE A 76 -15.26 5.42 -6.34
CA PHE A 76 -15.48 4.72 -7.60
C PHE A 76 -14.20 4.51 -8.43
N HIS A 77 -13.16 5.31 -8.16
CA HIS A 77 -11.86 5.24 -8.84
C HIS A 77 -10.95 4.13 -8.32
N ALA A 78 -10.93 3.87 -7.01
CA ALA A 78 -9.99 2.91 -6.43
C ALA A 78 -10.26 1.43 -6.79
N LYS A 79 -11.48 1.09 -7.24
CA LYS A 79 -11.78 -0.24 -7.78
C LYS A 79 -11.27 -0.46 -9.20
N ALA A 80 -10.99 0.58 -9.96
CA ALA A 80 -10.48 0.49 -11.33
C ALA A 80 -8.98 0.81 -11.38
N ASP A 81 -8.55 1.86 -10.67
CA ASP A 81 -7.17 2.34 -10.68
C ASP A 81 -6.21 1.32 -10.07
N ILE A 82 -6.63 0.63 -9.00
CA ILE A 82 -5.79 -0.37 -8.35
C ILE A 82 -5.60 -1.59 -9.25
N PRO A 83 -6.64 -2.22 -9.80
CA PRO A 83 -6.43 -3.26 -10.81
C PRO A 83 -5.58 -2.80 -12.00
N ALA A 84 -5.78 -1.58 -12.50
CA ALA A 84 -4.96 -1.04 -13.59
C ALA A 84 -3.49 -0.86 -13.19
N ALA A 85 -3.19 -0.43 -11.96
CA ALA A 85 -1.83 -0.29 -11.44
C ALA A 85 -1.15 -1.63 -11.12
N LEU A 86 -1.91 -2.72 -11.06
CA LEU A 86 -1.44 -4.09 -10.79
C LEU A 86 -1.36 -4.96 -12.06
N ALA A 87 -1.90 -4.50 -13.18
CA ALA A 87 -1.86 -5.19 -14.48
C ALA A 87 -0.49 -5.05 -15.15
#